data_AF-A0A2M8PJI8-F1
#
_entry.id   AF-A0A2M8PJI8-F1
#
_cell.length_a   1.000
_cell.length_b   1.000
_cell.length_c   1.000
_cell.angle_alpha   90.00
_cell.angle_beta   90.00
_cell.angle_gamma   90.00
#
_symmetry.space_group_name_H-M   'P 1'
#
loop_
_entity.id
_entity.type
_entity.pdbx_description
1 polymer ?
#
loop_
_entity_poly.entity_id
_entity_poly.type
_entity_poly.pdbx_seq_one_letter_code
_entity_poly.pdbx_strand_id
1 'polypeptide(L)'
;ASDEIELAEAEEESALLDVGSLTLYNFVLLVRDDDTRIIPQAAQLLSQRLAKVLNSLAWQLHTLQVEEDFIYLTAGVPDDVLPPDVVRELMTQTATLLAQAQPINNLDEFWADT
;
A
#
# COMPACT_ATOMS: atom_id res chain seq x y z
N ALA A 1 -46.25 22.17 27.25
CA ALA A 1 -45.01 21.51 27.69
C ALA A 1 -44.74 20.36 26.72
N SER A 2 -44.32 20.68 25.49
CA SER A 2 -44.17 19.69 24.42
C SER A 2 -43.20 20.15 23.30
N ASP A 3 -42.25 21.03 23.58
CA ASP A 3 -41.34 21.60 22.55
C ASP A 3 -39.87 21.57 22.99
N GLU A 4 -39.42 20.49 23.64
CA GLU A 4 -38.04 20.43 24.15
C GLU A 4 -37.30 19.09 23.93
N ILE A 5 -37.85 18.18 23.10
CA ILE A 5 -37.20 16.87 22.87
C ILE A 5 -36.77 16.64 21.40
N GLU A 6 -37.14 17.50 20.47
CA GLU A 6 -36.92 17.24 19.03
C GLU A 6 -35.61 17.81 18.44
N LEU A 7 -34.77 18.45 19.26
CA LEU A 7 -33.56 19.15 18.78
C LEU A 7 -32.24 18.46 19.14
N ALA A 8 -32.25 17.34 19.87
CA ALA A 8 -31.03 16.65 20.29
C ALA A 8 -30.67 15.44 19.39
N GLU A 9 -31.61 14.87 18.64
CA GLU A 9 -31.38 13.63 17.87
C GLU A 9 -30.73 13.86 16.49
N ALA A 10 -30.64 15.11 16.01
CA ALA A 10 -30.09 15.42 14.69
C ALA A 10 -28.57 15.69 14.67
N GLU A 11 -27.91 15.78 15.84
CA GLU A 11 -26.46 16.04 15.92
C GLU A 11 -25.62 14.75 16.06
N GLU A 12 -26.21 13.61 16.40
CA GLU A 12 -25.48 12.35 16.59
C GLU A 12 -25.22 11.56 15.28
N GLU A 13 -25.88 11.88 14.16
CA GLU A 13 -25.72 11.15 12.90
C GLU A 13 -24.50 11.61 12.07
N SER A 14 -23.86 12.73 12.43
CA SER A 14 -22.67 13.25 11.72
C SER A 14 -21.33 12.83 12.33
N ALA A 15 -21.32 11.92 13.31
CA ALA A 15 -20.13 11.12 13.63
C ALA A 15 -19.86 10.06 12.53
N LEU A 16 -20.02 10.46 11.28
CA LEU A 16 -19.51 9.76 10.11
C LEU A 16 -18.01 9.70 10.30
N LEU A 17 -17.56 8.49 10.66
CA LEU A 17 -16.18 8.05 10.69
C LEU A 17 -15.34 8.89 9.74
N ASP A 18 -14.43 9.69 10.31
CA ASP A 18 -13.32 10.28 9.58
C ASP A 18 -12.41 9.10 9.16
N VAL A 19 -12.87 8.37 8.14
CA VAL A 19 -12.00 7.52 7.33
C VAL A 19 -11.09 8.51 6.64
N GLY A 20 -9.98 8.83 7.32
CA GLY A 20 -9.06 9.92 6.99
C GLY A 20 -8.78 10.03 5.51
N SER A 21 -8.53 11.26 5.05
CA SER A 21 -8.45 11.53 3.63
C SER A 21 -7.31 10.74 2.98
N LEU A 22 -7.58 10.10 1.84
CA LEU A 22 -6.56 9.35 1.11
C LEU A 22 -5.88 10.26 0.09
N THR A 23 -4.55 10.33 0.16
CA THR A 23 -3.72 10.95 -0.88
C THR A 23 -3.29 9.91 -1.89
N LEU A 24 -3.50 10.19 -3.18
CA LEU A 24 -3.14 9.28 -4.27
C LEU A 24 -1.65 9.40 -4.61
N TYR A 25 -0.94 8.28 -4.58
CA TYR A 25 0.46 8.18 -4.97
C TYR A 25 0.66 7.19 -6.11
N ASN A 26 1.68 7.45 -6.94
CA ASN A 26 2.18 6.52 -7.95
C ASN A 26 3.61 6.15 -7.57
N PHE A 27 3.89 4.85 -7.56
CA PHE A 27 5.19 4.30 -7.21
C PHE A 27 5.73 3.48 -8.36
N VAL A 28 7.04 3.60 -8.57
CA VAL A 28 7.83 2.73 -9.44
C VAL A 28 8.96 2.19 -8.58
N LEU A 29 9.02 0.87 -8.41
CA LEU A 29 10.12 0.20 -7.72
C LEU A 29 10.95 -0.56 -8.75
N LEU A 30 12.20 -0.16 -8.93
CA LEU A 30 13.13 -0.81 -9.85
C LEU A 30 13.98 -1.83 -9.09
N VAL A 31 14.15 -3.02 -9.67
CA VAL A 31 15.11 -4.01 -9.15
C VAL A 31 16.53 -3.44 -9.26
N ARG A 32 17.36 -3.62 -8.22
CA ARG A 32 18.70 -3.03 -8.14
C ARG A 32 19.69 -3.57 -9.17
N ASP A 33 19.75 -4.90 -9.31
CA ASP A 33 20.74 -5.59 -10.14
C ASP A 33 20.13 -6.07 -11.46
N ASP A 34 20.84 -5.88 -12.57
CA ASP A 34 20.43 -6.31 -13.91
C ASP A 34 20.31 -7.84 -14.05
N ASP A 35 21.04 -8.58 -13.21
CA ASP A 35 21.02 -10.05 -13.13
C ASP A 35 19.88 -10.56 -12.23
N THR A 36 19.25 -9.69 -11.45
CA THR A 36 18.11 -10.04 -10.59
C THR A 36 16.82 -9.71 -11.31
N ARG A 37 15.89 -10.67 -11.36
CA ARG A 37 14.57 -10.49 -11.96
C ARG A 37 13.49 -10.97 -11.01
N ILE A 38 12.32 -10.37 -11.08
CA ILE A 38 11.11 -10.87 -10.44
C ILE A 38 10.64 -12.07 -11.25
N ILE A 39 10.77 -13.29 -10.69
CA ILE A 39 10.30 -14.48 -11.40
C ILE A 39 8.76 -14.50 -11.47
N PRO A 40 8.15 -15.13 -12.50
CA PRO A 40 6.69 -15.14 -12.67
C PRO A 40 5.90 -15.64 -11.45
N GLN A 41 6.43 -16.62 -10.73
CA GLN A 41 5.82 -17.13 -9.50
C GLN A 41 5.75 -16.06 -8.39
N ALA A 42 6.81 -15.26 -8.25
CA ALA A 42 6.87 -14.18 -7.28
C ALA A 42 5.95 -13.02 -7.68
N ALA A 43 5.89 -12.68 -8.98
CA ALA A 43 4.95 -11.68 -9.51
C ALA A 43 3.49 -12.06 -9.25
N GLN A 44 3.14 -13.34 -9.47
CA GLN A 44 1.80 -13.85 -9.19
C GLN A 44 1.47 -13.79 -7.70
N LEU A 45 2.41 -14.18 -6.84
CA LEU A 45 2.23 -14.11 -5.38
C LEU A 45 2.00 -12.68 -4.91
N LEU A 46 2.81 -11.73 -5.41
CA LEU A 46 2.69 -10.32 -5.09
C LEU A 46 1.32 -9.78 -5.52
N SER A 47 0.89 -10.08 -6.74
CA SER A 47 -0.41 -9.66 -7.28
C SER A 47 -1.60 -10.17 -6.47
N GLN A 48 -1.49 -11.38 -5.89
CA GLN A 48 -2.55 -11.97 -5.07
C GLN A 48 -2.60 -11.42 -3.65
N ARG A 49 -1.45 -11.00 -3.09
CA ARG A 49 -1.33 -10.71 -1.66
C ARG A 49 -1.18 -9.23 -1.33
N LEU A 50 -0.58 -8.43 -2.22
CA LEU A 50 -0.25 -7.04 -1.92
C LEU A 50 -1.49 -6.23 -1.56
N ALA A 51 -2.60 -6.41 -2.28
CA ALA A 51 -3.86 -5.72 -1.97
C ALA A 51 -4.33 -5.97 -0.52
N LYS A 52 -4.18 -7.19 -0.01
CA LYS A 52 -4.56 -7.54 1.37
C LYS A 52 -3.64 -6.88 2.39
N VAL A 53 -2.33 -6.85 2.11
CA VAL A 53 -1.33 -6.18 2.97
C VAL A 53 -1.63 -4.69 3.03
N LEU A 54 -1.79 -4.04 1.88
CA LEU A 54 -2.08 -2.60 1.81
C LEU A 54 -3.41 -2.24 2.49
N ASN A 55 -4.46 -3.04 2.30
CA ASN A 55 -5.73 -2.83 3.01
C ASN A 55 -5.58 -2.91 4.54
N SER A 56 -4.67 -3.75 5.05
CA SER A 56 -4.42 -3.83 6.50
C SER A 56 -3.70 -2.60 7.06
N LEU A 57 -3.08 -1.81 6.19
CA LEU A 57 -2.47 -0.51 6.49
C LEU A 57 -3.43 0.66 6.22
N ALA A 58 -4.70 0.39 5.93
CA ALA A 58 -5.68 1.37 5.44
C ALA A 58 -5.30 2.04 4.10
N TRP A 59 -4.46 1.39 3.29
CA TRP A 59 -4.15 1.85 1.94
C TRP A 59 -5.08 1.19 0.93
N GLN A 60 -5.44 1.92 -0.12
CA GLN A 60 -6.31 1.44 -1.18
C GLN A 60 -5.50 1.24 -2.47
N LEU A 61 -5.26 -0.02 -2.85
CA LEU A 61 -4.59 -0.34 -4.12
C LEU A 61 -5.55 -0.08 -5.30
N HIS A 62 -5.14 0.76 -6.25
CA HIS A 62 -5.90 1.05 -7.48
C HIS A 62 -5.34 0.31 -8.69
N THR A 63 -4.02 0.24 -8.82
CA THR A 63 -3.35 -0.41 -9.96
C THR A 63 -2.09 -1.07 -9.46
N LEU A 64 -1.81 -2.26 -9.99
CA LEU A 64 -0.57 -3.00 -9.77
C LEU A 64 -0.16 -3.65 -11.08
N GLN A 65 1.05 -3.36 -11.52
CA GLN A 65 1.73 -4.02 -12.62
C GLN A 65 3.06 -4.52 -12.09
N VAL A 66 3.35 -5.79 -12.34
CA VAL A 66 4.58 -6.45 -11.90
C VAL A 66 5.25 -7.00 -13.14
N GLU A 67 6.33 -6.36 -13.52
CA GLU A 67 7.20 -6.79 -14.61
C GLU A 67 8.45 -7.45 -14.02
N GLU A 68 9.31 -8.01 -14.86
CA GLU A 68 10.50 -8.74 -14.41
C GLU A 68 11.56 -7.81 -13.76
N ASP A 69 11.53 -6.53 -14.10
CA ASP A 69 12.52 -5.51 -13.73
C ASP A 69 11.94 -4.37 -12.88
N PHE A 70 10.62 -4.25 -12.81
CA PHE A 70 9.98 -3.23 -11.99
C PHE A 70 8.57 -3.60 -11.48
N ILE A 71 8.14 -2.87 -10.45
CA ILE A 71 6.76 -2.81 -10.00
C ILE A 71 6.24 -1.39 -10.21
N TYR A 72 5.11 -1.26 -10.89
CA TYR A 72 4.33 -0.02 -10.92
C TYR A 72 3.07 -0.20 -10.09
N LEU A 73 2.80 0.72 -9.17
CA LEU A 73 1.52 0.74 -8.48
C LEU A 73 0.99 2.15 -8.22
N THR A 74 -0.34 2.23 -8.17
CA THR A 74 -1.06 3.42 -7.75
C THR A 74 -1.89 3.05 -6.52
N ALA A 75 -1.74 3.81 -5.43
CA ALA A 75 -2.47 3.56 -4.19
C ALA A 75 -2.90 4.86 -3.50
N GLY A 76 -4.09 4.83 -2.90
CA GLY A 76 -4.53 5.83 -1.92
C GLY A 76 -3.91 5.51 -0.56
N VAL A 77 -3.25 6.48 0.04
CA VAL A 77 -2.52 6.37 1.30
C VAL A 77 -3.08 7.38 2.30
N PRO A 78 -3.29 7.03 3.58
CA PRO A 78 -3.71 7.97 4.60
C PRO A 78 -2.80 9.22 4.64
N ASP A 79 -3.42 10.39 4.77
CA ASP A 79 -2.79 11.71 4.76
C ASP A 79 -1.88 12.00 5.95
N ASP A 80 -2.00 11.22 7.03
CA ASP A 80 -1.16 11.28 8.21
C ASP A 80 0.18 10.52 8.07
N VAL A 81 0.39 9.77 6.99
CA VAL A 81 1.64 9.04 6.72
C VAL A 81 2.59 9.89 5.87
N LEU A 82 3.82 10.08 6.37
CA LEU A 82 4.84 10.86 5.68
C LEU A 82 5.35 10.13 4.42
N PRO A 83 5.55 10.82 3.27
CA PRO A 83 5.96 10.17 2.03
C PRO A 83 7.21 9.25 2.12
N PRO A 84 8.27 9.59 2.88
CA PRO A 84 9.42 8.67 3.05
C PRO A 84 9.04 7.36 3.75
N ASP A 85 8.10 7.41 4.69
CA ASP A 85 7.62 6.23 5.41
C ASP A 85 6.76 5.35 4.52
N VAL A 86 5.95 5.97 3.65
CA VAL A 86 5.16 5.28 2.62
C VAL A 86 6.07 4.48 1.69
N VAL A 87 7.10 5.12 1.12
CA VAL A 87 8.02 4.43 0.19
C VAL A 87 8.73 3.28 0.88
N ARG A 88 9.27 3.51 2.08
CA ARG A 88 9.98 2.49 2.87
C ARG A 88 9.10 1.29 3.19
N GLU A 89 7.88 1.53 3.70
CA GLU A 89 6.92 0.47 4.02
C GLU A 89 6.58 -0.36 2.78
N LEU A 90 6.29 0.30 1.66
CA LEU A 90 5.97 -0.36 0.40
C LEU A 90 7.14 -1.23 -0.11
N MET A 91 8.37 -0.72 -0.06
CA MET A 91 9.58 -1.47 -0.42
C MET A 91 9.75 -2.71 0.46
N THR A 92 9.58 -2.56 1.78
CA THR A 92 9.66 -3.67 2.74
C THR A 92 8.59 -4.73 2.49
N GLN A 93 7.33 -4.33 2.30
CA GLN A 93 6.22 -5.27 2.10
C GLN A 93 6.36 -6.05 0.78
N THR A 94 6.73 -5.36 -0.28
CA THR A 94 6.93 -5.98 -1.60
C THR A 94 8.12 -6.94 -1.60
N ALA A 95 9.28 -6.54 -1.05
CA ALA A 95 10.44 -7.42 -0.90
C ALA A 95 10.12 -8.66 -0.06
N THR A 96 9.42 -8.48 1.07
CA THR A 96 9.01 -9.58 1.96
C THR A 96 8.09 -10.58 1.26
N LEU A 97 7.17 -10.11 0.41
CA LEU A 97 6.33 -11.00 -0.39
C LEU A 97 7.13 -11.75 -1.45
N LEU A 98 8.04 -11.07 -2.16
CA LEU A 98 8.88 -11.69 -3.18
C LEU A 98 9.79 -12.78 -2.58
N ALA A 99 10.36 -12.53 -1.41
CA ALA A 99 11.23 -13.48 -0.71
C ALA A 99 10.58 -14.82 -0.34
N GLN A 100 9.24 -14.89 -0.34
CA GLN A 100 8.50 -16.13 -0.13
C GLN A 100 8.51 -17.06 -1.35
N ALA A 101 8.78 -16.52 -2.54
CA ALA A 101 8.73 -17.25 -3.81
C ALA A 101 10.10 -17.32 -4.51
N GLN A 102 11.04 -16.44 -4.19
CA GLN A 102 12.39 -16.44 -4.75
C GLN A 102 13.43 -16.09 -3.68
N PRO A 103 14.65 -16.63 -3.77
CA PRO A 103 15.72 -16.28 -2.84
C PRO A 103 16.12 -14.81 -3.04
N ILE A 104 16.00 -14.01 -1.97
CA ILE A 104 16.50 -12.63 -1.91
C ILE A 104 17.54 -12.59 -0.80
N ASN A 105 18.79 -12.30 -1.16
CA ASN A 105 19.91 -12.32 -0.21
C ASN A 105 19.84 -11.17 0.80
N ASN A 106 19.35 -10.01 0.36
CA ASN A 106 19.18 -8.83 1.18
C ASN A 106 17.92 -8.08 0.74
N LEU A 107 16.92 -8.00 1.63
CA LEU A 107 15.64 -7.33 1.33
C LEU A 107 15.81 -5.82 1.19
N ASP A 108 16.75 -5.24 1.94
CA ASP A 108 17.02 -3.81 1.93
C ASP A 108 17.79 -3.39 0.66
N GLU A 109 18.42 -4.33 -0.04
CA GLU A 109 19.17 -4.04 -1.29
C GLU A 109 18.45 -4.53 -2.55
N PHE A 110 17.26 -5.15 -2.44
CA PHE A 110 16.57 -5.68 -3.60
C PHE A 110 16.12 -4.58 -4.59
N TRP A 111 15.76 -3.42 -4.05
CA TRP A 111 15.31 -2.26 -4.81
C TRP A 111 16.46 -1.26 -5.03
N ALA A 112 16.40 -0.52 -6.13
CA ALA A 112 17.44 0.44 -6.52
C ALA A 112 17.47 1.72 -5.67
N ASP A 113 16.33 2.12 -5.10
CA ASP A 113 16.15 3.40 -4.38
C ASP A 113 16.50 3.35 -2.88
N THR A 114 17.17 2.29 -2.41
CA THR A 114 17.71 2.20 -1.03
C THR A 114 19.11 2.76 -0.84
#